data_AF-A0A7Y4HT19-F1
#
_entry.id   AF-A0A7Y4HT19-F1
#
_cell.length_a   1.000
_cell.length_b   1.000
_cell.length_c   1.000
_cell.angle_alpha   90.00
_cell.angle_beta   90.00
_cell.angle_gamma   90.00
#
_symmetry.space_group_name_H-M   'P 1'
#
loop_
_entity.id
_entity.type
_entity.pdbx_description
1 polymer ?
#
loop_
_entity_poly.entity_id
_entity_poly.type
_entity_poly.pdbx_seq_one_letter_code
_entity_poly.pdbx_strand_id
1 'polypeptide(L)'
;MAATAPRGLEAKGKRLWKDTTSNYELRADELDTLEDICREADLIVRLEAELDGAELITTGSQGQDVANPMVSEIRQHRATKKALWASLKLPDEGTAGNQQRAAAQTRWAQTRGKVS
;
A
#
# COMPACT_ATOMS: atom_id res chain seq x y z
N MET A 1 -2.78 20.17 2.72
CA MET A 1 -4.02 19.71 2.06
C MET A 1 -3.75 18.31 1.54
N ALA A 2 -4.58 17.32 1.87
CA ALA A 2 -4.40 15.96 1.36
C ALA A 2 -4.62 15.92 -0.16
N ALA A 3 -3.84 15.13 -0.89
CA ALA A 3 -4.05 14.91 -2.32
C ALA A 3 -5.39 14.19 -2.54
N THR A 4 -6.10 14.50 -3.64
CA THR A 4 -7.34 13.80 -4.00
C THR A 4 -7.06 12.32 -4.18
N ALA A 5 -7.84 11.47 -3.50
CA ALA A 5 -7.68 10.03 -3.58
C ALA A 5 -7.99 9.49 -5.00
N PRO A 6 -7.24 8.48 -5.48
CA PRO A 6 -7.53 7.79 -6.73
C PRO A 6 -8.96 7.24 -6.80
N ARG A 7 -9.50 7.19 -8.01
CA ARG A 7 -10.84 6.61 -8.25
C ARG A 7 -10.82 5.11 -7.99
N GLY A 8 -11.97 4.61 -7.53
CA GLY A 8 -12.18 3.18 -7.29
C GLY A 8 -11.59 2.65 -5.98
N LEU A 9 -10.97 3.49 -5.13
CA LEU A 9 -10.62 3.09 -3.77
C LEU A 9 -11.88 2.94 -2.90
N GLU A 10 -11.87 1.91 -2.07
CA GLU A 10 -12.90 1.65 -1.06
C GLU A 10 -12.55 2.36 0.27
N ALA A 11 -13.26 2.03 1.34
CA ALA A 11 -13.17 2.76 2.60
C ALA A 11 -11.76 2.70 3.22
N LYS A 12 -11.12 1.52 3.21
CA LYS A 12 -9.80 1.32 3.84
C LYS A 12 -8.71 2.05 3.07
N GLY A 13 -8.69 1.91 1.74
CA GLY A 13 -7.77 2.58 0.83
C GLY A 13 -7.90 4.09 0.90
N LYS A 14 -9.12 4.64 0.85
CA LYS A 14 -9.36 6.09 0.99
C LYS A 14 -8.81 6.66 2.31
N ARG A 15 -9.01 5.93 3.41
CA ARG A 15 -8.47 6.34 4.71
C ARG A 15 -6.94 6.33 4.70
N LEU A 16 -6.31 5.26 4.24
CA LEU A 16 -4.85 5.17 4.15
C LEU A 16 -4.25 6.27 3.26
N TRP A 17 -4.86 6.53 2.11
CA TRP A 17 -4.45 7.59 1.21
C TRP A 17 -4.47 8.96 1.90
N LYS A 18 -5.61 9.30 2.52
CA LYS A 18 -5.80 10.57 3.21
C LYS A 18 -4.80 10.72 4.36
N ASP A 19 -4.67 9.70 5.21
CA ASP A 19 -3.78 9.74 6.37
C ASP A 19 -2.32 9.93 5.92
N THR A 20 -1.88 9.19 4.90
CA THR A 20 -0.49 9.26 4.43
C THR A 20 -0.20 10.61 3.76
N THR A 21 -1.04 11.04 2.82
CA THR A 21 -0.83 12.31 2.08
C THR A 21 -1.08 13.55 2.93
N SER A 22 -1.69 13.41 4.12
CA SER A 22 -1.80 14.51 5.09
C SER A 22 -0.53 14.69 5.92
N ASN A 23 0.22 13.60 6.13
CA ASN A 23 1.41 13.57 6.99
C ASN A 23 2.73 13.65 6.19
N TYR A 24 2.73 13.24 4.92
CA TYR A 24 3.93 13.16 4.10
C TYR A 24 3.72 13.87 2.75
N GLU A 25 4.75 14.61 2.32
CA GLU A 25 4.84 15.11 0.95
C GLU A 25 5.53 14.06 0.08
N LEU A 26 4.76 13.45 -0.82
CA LEU A 26 5.19 12.33 -1.64
C LEU A 26 5.44 12.79 -3.09
N ARG A 27 6.48 12.23 -3.72
CA ARG A 27 6.73 12.37 -5.15
C ARG A 27 5.72 11.54 -5.96
N ALA A 28 5.67 11.75 -7.27
CA ALA A 28 4.74 11.03 -8.15
C ALA A 28 4.91 9.50 -8.07
N ASP A 29 6.14 9.00 -8.09
CA ASP A 29 6.44 7.56 -7.97
C ASP A 29 6.03 6.97 -6.60
N GLU A 30 6.12 7.78 -5.56
CA GLU A 30 5.67 7.41 -4.21
C GLU A 30 4.14 7.44 -4.09
N LEU A 31 3.46 8.36 -4.79
CA LEU A 31 2.00 8.39 -4.88
C LEU A 31 1.45 7.17 -5.65
N ASP A 32 2.11 6.78 -6.74
CA ASP A 32 1.75 5.56 -7.48
C ASP A 32 1.88 4.31 -6.58
N THR A 33 3.00 4.20 -5.85
CA THR A 33 3.20 3.11 -4.89
C THR A 33 2.18 3.14 -3.75
N LEU A 34 1.82 4.33 -3.26
CA LEU A 34 0.77 4.49 -2.24
C LEU A 34 -0.60 4.06 -2.77
N GLU A 35 -0.90 4.31 -4.04
CA GLU A 35 -2.13 3.83 -4.66
C GLU A 35 -2.19 2.30 -4.66
N ASP A 36 -1.12 1.61 -5.06
CA ASP A 36 -1.04 0.14 -5.02
C ASP A 36 -1.27 -0.41 -3.61
N ILE A 37 -0.65 0.22 -2.60
CA ILE A 37 -0.85 -0.11 -1.19
C ILE A 37 -2.32 0.02 -0.78
N CYS A 38 -2.99 1.08 -1.22
CA CYS A 38 -4.40 1.33 -0.91
C CYS A 38 -5.30 0.27 -1.57
N ARG A 39 -5.02 -0.09 -2.82
CA ARG A 39 -5.75 -1.14 -3.55
C ARG A 39 -5.56 -2.52 -2.91
N GLU A 40 -4.34 -2.87 -2.53
CA GLU A 40 -4.07 -4.11 -1.77
C GLU A 40 -4.79 -4.11 -0.41
N ALA A 41 -4.88 -2.96 0.26
CA ALA A 41 -5.61 -2.87 1.52
C ALA A 41 -7.12 -3.11 1.34
N ASP A 42 -7.73 -2.59 0.28
CA ASP A 42 -9.13 -2.83 -0.03
C ASP A 42 -9.38 -4.30 -0.43
N LEU A 43 -8.49 -4.89 -1.24
CA LEU A 43 -8.59 -6.30 -1.63
C LEU A 43 -8.49 -7.23 -0.42
N ILE A 44 -7.55 -6.97 0.51
CA ILE A 44 -7.43 -7.76 1.75
C ILE A 44 -8.73 -7.71 2.56
N VAL A 45 -9.36 -6.53 2.70
CA VAL A 45 -10.65 -6.39 3.41
C VAL A 45 -11.73 -7.24 2.76
N ARG A 46 -11.81 -7.24 1.42
CA ARG A 46 -12.78 -8.09 0.71
C ARG A 46 -12.51 -9.58 0.91
N LEU A 47 -11.26 -10.02 0.80
CA LEU A 47 -10.90 -11.43 1.01
C LEU A 47 -11.14 -11.89 2.46
N GLU A 48 -10.85 -11.03 3.44
CA GLU A 48 -11.14 -11.31 4.85
C GLU A 48 -12.64 -11.45 5.10
N ALA A 49 -13.47 -10.58 4.51
CA ALA A 49 -14.93 -10.68 4.63
C ALA A 49 -15.49 -11.96 4.01
N GLU A 50 -14.94 -12.43 2.88
CA GLU A 50 -15.31 -13.72 2.29
C GLU A 50 -14.87 -14.90 3.19
N LEU A 51 -13.70 -14.80 3.83
CA LEU A 51 -13.18 -15.84 4.72
C LEU A 51 -13.98 -15.97 6.01
N ASP A 52 -14.50 -14.86 6.55
CA ASP A 52 -15.32 -14.86 7.77
C ASP A 52 -16.56 -15.76 7.64
N GLY A 53 -17.09 -15.92 6.43
CA GLY A 53 -18.23 -16.81 6.13
C GLY A 53 -17.85 -18.23 5.71
N ALA A 54 -16.56 -18.55 5.61
CA ALA A 54 -16.08 -19.80 5.03
C ALA A 54 -15.48 -20.77 6.08
N GLU A 55 -15.45 -22.06 5.76
CA GLU A 55 -14.72 -23.05 6.55
C GLU A 55 -13.22 -22.85 6.41
N LEU A 56 -12.48 -22.89 7.52
CA LEU A 56 -11.01 -22.77 7.52
C LEU A 56 -10.31 -24.05 7.03
N ILE A 57 -11.01 -25.16 7.04
CA ILE A 57 -10.58 -26.47 6.55
C ILE A 57 -11.51 -26.86 5.41
N THR A 58 -10.94 -27.39 4.32
CA THR A 58 -11.66 -27.83 3.12
C THR A 58 -11.14 -29.19 2.69
N THR A 59 -11.87 -29.91 1.84
CA THR A 59 -11.42 -31.18 1.29
C THR A 59 -10.47 -30.97 0.11
N GLY A 60 -9.24 -31.46 0.23
CA GLY A 60 -8.23 -31.45 -0.83
C GLY A 60 -8.51 -32.48 -1.92
N SER A 61 -7.73 -32.42 -3.00
CA SER A 61 -7.96 -33.24 -4.21
C SER A 61 -7.90 -34.76 -3.99
N GLN A 62 -7.25 -35.24 -2.92
CA GLN A 62 -7.20 -36.68 -2.56
C GLN A 62 -8.15 -37.03 -1.40
N GLY A 63 -9.08 -36.14 -1.04
CA GLY A 63 -10.05 -36.36 0.04
C GLY A 63 -9.53 -36.04 1.45
N GLN A 64 -8.31 -35.53 1.58
CA GLN A 64 -7.72 -35.13 2.87
C GLN A 64 -8.16 -33.72 3.28
N ASP A 65 -8.25 -33.46 4.59
CA ASP A 65 -8.45 -32.12 5.13
C ASP A 65 -7.23 -31.23 4.83
N VAL A 66 -7.48 -30.06 4.21
CA VAL A 66 -6.47 -29.04 3.93
C VAL A 66 -6.96 -27.67 4.37
N ALA A 67 -6.03 -26.76 4.69
CA ALA A 67 -6.39 -25.38 4.96
C ALA A 67 -7.07 -24.75 3.74
N ASN A 68 -8.07 -23.90 3.97
CA ASN A 68 -8.76 -23.17 2.92
C ASN A 68 -7.74 -22.33 2.11
N PRO A 69 -7.68 -22.47 0.77
CA PRO A 69 -6.73 -21.73 -0.07
C PRO A 69 -6.76 -20.21 0.11
N MET A 70 -7.91 -19.65 0.50
CA MET A 70 -8.04 -18.21 0.76
C MET A 70 -7.16 -17.74 1.93
N VAL A 71 -6.84 -18.61 2.89
CA VAL A 71 -5.91 -18.29 3.98
C VAL A 71 -4.51 -18.00 3.44
N SER A 72 -4.01 -18.83 2.50
CA SER A 72 -2.73 -18.59 1.84
C SER A 72 -2.75 -17.36 0.95
N GLU A 73 -3.84 -17.10 0.23
CA GLU A 73 -3.96 -15.91 -0.63
C GLU A 73 -3.93 -14.61 0.19
N ILE A 74 -4.69 -14.53 1.29
CA ILE A 74 -4.66 -13.37 2.19
C ILE A 74 -3.26 -13.15 2.74
N ARG A 75 -2.54 -14.21 3.11
CA ARG A 75 -1.14 -14.12 3.56
C ARG A 75 -0.24 -13.54 2.46
N GLN A 76 -0.44 -13.94 1.21
CA GLN A 76 0.33 -13.44 0.07
C GLN A 76 0.08 -11.95 -0.17
N HIS A 77 -1.17 -11.50 -0.18
CA HIS A 77 -1.54 -10.08 -0.28
C HIS A 77 -0.98 -9.24 0.87
N ARG A 78 -1.04 -9.75 2.10
CA ARG A 78 -0.43 -9.08 3.26
C ARG A 78 1.10 -8.94 3.10
N ALA A 79 1.77 -9.94 2.54
CA ALA A 79 3.20 -9.87 2.25
C ALA A 79 3.52 -8.84 1.15
N THR A 80 2.74 -8.80 0.06
CA THR A 80 2.86 -7.80 -1.01
C THR A 80 2.68 -6.39 -0.46
N LYS A 81 1.61 -6.14 0.29
CA LYS A 81 1.35 -4.85 0.92
C LYS A 81 2.50 -4.43 1.84
N LYS A 82 3.07 -5.35 2.63
CA LYS A 82 4.23 -5.06 3.48
C LYS A 82 5.46 -4.67 2.65
N ALA A 83 5.71 -5.35 1.53
CA ALA A 83 6.83 -5.03 0.64
C ALA A 83 6.69 -3.64 0.00
N LEU A 84 5.49 -3.28 -0.44
CA LEU A 84 5.19 -1.94 -0.97
C LEU A 84 5.36 -0.85 0.10
N TRP A 85 4.89 -1.07 1.33
CA TRP A 85 5.14 -0.12 2.43
C TRP A 85 6.63 0.08 2.70
N ALA A 86 7.40 -1.01 2.69
CA ALA A 86 8.84 -0.96 2.91
C ALA A 86 9.58 -0.20 1.78
N SER A 87 9.06 -0.23 0.55
CA SER A 87 9.68 0.46 -0.58
C SER A 87 9.52 1.99 -0.51
N LEU A 88 8.44 2.49 0.12
CA LEU A 88 8.22 3.93 0.34
C LEU A 88 9.25 4.55 1.32
N LYS A 89 9.82 3.74 2.23
CA LYS A 89 10.82 4.16 3.22
C LYS A 89 10.43 5.44 3.96
N LEU A 90 9.15 5.57 4.33
CA LEU A 90 8.67 6.75 5.04
C LEU A 90 9.38 6.86 6.40
N PRO A 91 9.76 8.07 6.83
CA PRO A 91 10.37 8.26 8.14
C PRO A 91 9.35 8.02 9.25
N ASP A 92 9.82 7.59 10.42
CA ASP A 92 8.98 7.49 11.61
C ASP A 92 8.49 8.90 12.02
N GLU A 93 7.25 8.99 12.48
CA GLU A 93 6.64 10.24 12.95
C GLU A 93 7.54 10.91 14.01
N GLY A 94 7.96 12.15 13.76
CA GLY A 94 8.78 12.94 14.68
C GLY A 94 10.28 12.95 14.40
N THR A 95 10.78 12.17 13.45
CA THR A 95 12.14 12.38 12.91
C THR A 95 12.10 13.49 11.86
N ALA A 96 13.06 14.41 11.87
CA ALA A 96 13.15 15.57 10.96
C ALA A 96 13.38 15.22 9.47
N GLY A 97 12.89 14.07 8.99
CA GLY A 97 13.16 13.49 7.67
C GLY A 97 12.49 14.18 6.50
N ASN A 98 11.51 15.08 6.72
CA ASN A 98 10.86 15.78 5.61
C ASN A 98 11.80 16.83 4.96
N GLN A 99 12.73 17.41 5.73
CA GLN A 99 13.68 18.42 5.21
C GLN A 99 14.77 17.81 4.32
N GLN A 100 15.29 16.62 4.63
CA GLN A 100 16.27 15.93 3.79
C GLN A 100 15.68 15.47 2.44
N ARG A 101 14.39 15.10 2.39
CA ARG A 101 13.71 14.76 1.13
C ARG A 101 13.47 15.98 0.26
N ALA A 102 13.06 17.12 0.83
CA ALA A 102 12.91 18.38 0.09
C ALA A 102 14.24 18.85 -0.55
N ALA A 103 15.38 18.69 0.15
CA ALA A 103 16.69 19.00 -0.42
C ALA A 103 17.08 18.08 -1.59
N ALA A 104 16.72 16.79 -1.51
CA ALA A 104 16.87 15.88 -2.64
C ALA A 104 15.96 16.28 -3.82
N GLN A 105 14.75 16.81 -3.53
CA GLN A 105 13.78 17.27 -4.54
C GLN A 105 14.31 18.47 -5.36
N THR A 106 15.09 19.37 -4.76
CA THR A 106 15.71 20.49 -5.49
C THR A 106 16.80 20.02 -6.47
N ARG A 107 17.52 18.95 -6.11
CA ARG A 107 18.71 18.48 -6.85
C ARG A 107 18.38 17.79 -8.18
N TRP A 108 17.28 17.04 -8.27
CA TRP A 108 16.84 16.37 -9.51
C TRP A 108 16.08 17.30 -10.47
N ALA A 109 15.40 18.33 -9.92
CA ALA A 109 14.76 19.36 -10.72
C ALA A 109 15.79 20.24 -11.46
N GLN A 110 16.92 20.56 -10.81
CA GLN A 110 18.02 21.32 -11.43
C GLN A 110 18.77 20.57 -12.54
N THR A 111 18.87 19.24 -12.46
CA THR A 111 19.60 18.44 -13.47
C THR A 111 18.80 18.18 -14.74
N ARG A 112 17.46 18.20 -14.70
CA ARG A 112 16.62 18.13 -15.91
C ARG A 112 16.41 19.46 -16.62
N GLY A 113 16.72 20.59 -15.98
CA GLY A 113 16.59 21.94 -16.55
C GLY A 113 17.79 22.43 -17.37
N LYS A 114 18.85 21.63 -17.53
CA LYS A 114 20.04 21.96 -18.33
C LYS A 114 20.20 21.02 -19.52
N VAL A 115 19.21 21.02 -20.40
CA VAL A 115 19.41 20.68 -21.82
C VAL A 115 18.67 21.74 -22.61
N SER A 116 19.40 22.80 -22.98
CA SER A 116 19.06 23.71 -24.08
C SER A 116 20.00 23.41 -25.24
#